data_AF-A0A0B3RQB4-F1
#
_entry.id   AF-A0A0B3RQB4-F1
#
_cell.length_a   1.000
_cell.length_b   1.000
_cell.length_c   1.000
_cell.angle_alpha   90.00
_cell.angle_beta   90.00
_cell.angle_gamma   90.00
#
_symmetry.space_group_name_H-M   'P 1'
#
loop_
_entity.id
_entity.type
_entity.pdbx_description
1 polymer ?
#
loop_
_entity_poly.entity_id
_entity_poly.type
_entity_poly.pdbx_seq_one_letter_code
_entity_poly.pdbx_strand_id
1 'polypeptide(L)'
;MPNENLVVIAAMARKGGSGKTTLSRALISAAIAAGRRVMLIDTDSTRVLGAWHTRAQAGGLSSPLLCSAIELMRWMPPPTASHMP
;
A
#
# COMPACT_ATOMS: atom_id res chain seq x y z
N MET A 1 -1.85 23.21 -10.17
CA MET A 1 -1.08 22.92 -8.94
C MET A 1 -0.43 21.54 -9.07
N PRO A 2 0.73 21.30 -8.45
CA PRO A 2 1.27 19.94 -8.33
C PRO A 2 0.19 19.02 -7.74
N ASN A 3 0.00 17.84 -8.33
CA ASN A 3 -0.93 16.80 -7.88
C ASN A 3 -2.44 17.07 -8.08
N GLU A 4 -2.85 18.00 -8.94
CA GLU A 4 -4.28 18.24 -9.24
C GLU A 4 -5.06 17.00 -9.68
N ASN A 5 -4.39 16.05 -10.35
CA ASN A 5 -5.00 14.80 -10.82
C ASN A 5 -4.73 13.60 -9.90
N LEU A 6 -4.24 13.84 -8.67
CA LEU A 6 -3.98 12.76 -7.72
C LEU A 6 -5.30 12.26 -7.13
N VAL A 7 -5.56 10.96 -7.30
CA VAL A 7 -6.69 10.27 -6.68
C VAL A 7 -6.17 9.40 -5.54
N VAL A 8 -6.67 9.61 -4.33
CA VAL A 8 -6.34 8.82 -3.14
C VAL A 8 -7.46 7.83 -2.85
N ILE A 9 -7.12 6.56 -2.75
CA ILE A 9 -8.06 5.48 -2.44
C ILE A 9 -7.57 4.75 -1.20
N ALA A 10 -8.37 4.78 -0.14
CA ALA A 10 -8.06 4.11 1.12
C ALA A 10 -8.99 2.90 1.33
N ALA A 11 -8.41 1.69 1.35
CA ALA A 11 -9.13 0.46 1.66
C ALA A 11 -9.03 0.16 3.16
N MET A 12 -10.10 0.40 3.93
CA MET A 12 -10.14 0.26 5.39
C MET A 12 -11.32 -0.60 5.85
N ALA A 13 -11.12 -1.41 6.89
CA ALA A 13 -12.17 -2.25 7.47
C ALA A 13 -11.73 -2.81 8.82
N ARG A 14 -12.67 -2.87 9.77
CA ARG A 14 -12.47 -3.23 11.18
C ARG A 14 -12.03 -4.69 11.42
N LYS A 15 -12.38 -5.62 10.51
CA LYS A 15 -12.03 -7.05 10.64
C LYS A 15 -11.06 -7.48 9.55
N GLY A 16 -10.21 -8.46 9.87
CA GLY A 16 -9.46 -9.24 8.89
C GLY A 16 -10.40 -10.00 7.94
N GLY A 17 -9.90 -10.33 6.74
CA GLY A 17 -10.64 -11.14 5.77
C GLY A 17 -11.72 -10.40 4.95
N SER A 18 -11.91 -9.09 5.14
CA SER A 18 -12.91 -8.30 4.40
C SER A 18 -12.55 -8.03 2.92
N GLY A 19 -11.48 -8.63 2.40
CA GLY A 19 -11.06 -8.46 1.00
C GLY A 19 -10.27 -7.20 0.67
N LYS A 20 -9.90 -6.33 1.64
CA LYS A 20 -9.14 -5.09 1.40
C LYS A 20 -7.92 -5.30 0.51
N THR A 21 -7.04 -6.22 0.92
CA THR A 21 -5.80 -6.49 0.21
C THR A 21 -6.05 -7.07 -1.18
N THR A 22 -7.07 -7.91 -1.34
CA THR A 22 -7.47 -8.45 -2.64
C THR A 22 -7.98 -7.34 -3.57
N LEU A 23 -8.86 -6.47 -3.06
CA LEU A 23 -9.36 -5.32 -3.80
C LEU A 23 -8.23 -4.36 -4.19
N SER A 24 -7.34 -4.02 -3.26
CA SER A 24 -6.18 -3.16 -3.53
C SER A 24 -5.29 -3.73 -4.63
N ARG A 25 -5.00 -5.05 -4.62
CA ARG A 25 -4.23 -5.69 -5.70
C ARG A 25 -4.92 -5.55 -7.05
N ALA A 26 -6.20 -5.89 -7.13
CA ALA A 26 -6.97 -5.81 -8.37
C ALA A 26 -7.01 -4.37 -8.92
N LEU A 27 -7.25 -3.39 -8.04
CA LEU A 27 -7.30 -1.99 -8.40
C LEU A 27 -5.94 -1.47 -8.88
N ILE A 28 -4.85 -1.82 -8.20
CA ILE A 28 -3.48 -1.46 -8.59
C ILE A 28 -3.16 -2.07 -9.96
N SER A 29 -3.43 -3.35 -10.16
CA SER A 29 -3.22 -4.03 -11.44
C SER A 29 -4.01 -3.37 -12.57
N ALA A 30 -5.29 -3.04 -12.35
CA ALA A 30 -6.11 -2.36 -13.34
C ALA A 30 -5.61 -0.94 -13.64
N ALA A 31 -5.21 -0.17 -12.62
CA ALA A 31 -4.67 1.18 -12.80
C ALA A 31 -3.37 1.17 -13.62
N ILE A 32 -2.48 0.22 -13.34
CA ILE A 32 -1.23 0.03 -14.11
C ILE A 32 -1.55 -0.36 -15.56
N ALA A 33 -2.48 -1.30 -15.78
CA ALA A 33 -2.91 -1.69 -17.12
C ALA A 33 -3.51 -0.51 -17.91
N ALA A 34 -4.14 0.44 -17.21
CA ALA A 34 -4.64 1.70 -17.77
C ALA A 34 -3.57 2.82 -17.90
N GLY A 35 -2.28 2.48 -17.74
CA GLY A 35 -1.17 3.42 -17.88
C GLY A 35 -1.08 4.47 -16.76
N ARG A 36 -1.70 4.22 -15.61
CA ARG A 36 -1.67 5.15 -14.46
C ARG A 36 -0.46 4.86 -13.57
N ARG A 37 0.20 5.91 -13.10
CA ARG A 37 1.22 5.82 -12.04
C ARG A 37 0.52 5.59 -10.70
N VAL A 38 1.04 4.66 -9.92
CA VAL A 38 0.46 4.23 -8.64
C VAL A 38 1.53 4.28 -7.56
N MET A 39 1.19 4.92 -6.44
CA MET A 39 1.94 4.84 -5.20
C MET A 39 1.20 3.92 -4.23
N LEU A 40 1.85 2.82 -3.85
CA LEU A 40 1.35 1.88 -2.84
C LEU A 40 1.85 2.30 -1.46
N ILE A 41 0.93 2.44 -0.51
CA ILE A 41 1.22 2.62 0.92
C ILE A 41 0.56 1.46 1.66
N ASP A 42 1.37 0.58 2.24
CA ASP A 42 0.89 -0.56 3.04
C ASP A 42 1.02 -0.24 4.52
N THR A 43 -0.13 -0.01 5.17
CA THR A 43 -0.21 0.30 6.60
C THR A 43 -0.65 -0.92 7.43
N ASP A 44 -0.86 -2.07 6.79
CA ASP A 44 -1.23 -3.31 7.46
C ASP A 44 0.00 -3.97 8.10
N SER A 45 -0.08 -4.31 9.39
CA SER A 45 1.03 -4.92 10.13
C SER A 45 1.47 -6.26 9.56
N THR A 46 0.59 -6.97 8.84
CA THR A 46 0.89 -8.23 8.18
C THR A 46 1.70 -8.06 6.90
N ARG A 47 1.73 -6.84 6.32
CA ARG A 47 2.47 -6.47 5.09
C ARG A 47 2.19 -7.37 3.88
N VAL A 48 1.00 -7.95 3.83
CA VAL A 48 0.60 -8.91 2.80
C VAL A 48 0.50 -8.25 1.41
N LEU A 49 0.28 -6.93 1.33
CA LEU A 49 0.29 -6.19 0.07
C LEU A 49 1.72 -5.87 -0.37
N GLY A 50 2.57 -5.41 0.55
CA GLY A 50 3.99 -5.18 0.30
C GLY A 50 4.73 -6.44 -0.15
N ALA A 51 4.52 -7.57 0.52
CA ALA A 51 5.12 -8.86 0.15
C ALA A 51 4.64 -9.37 -1.23
N TRP A 52 3.42 -9.03 -1.65
CA TRP A 52 2.96 -9.31 -3.01
C TRP A 52 3.72 -8.46 -4.04
N HIS A 53 3.89 -7.16 -3.77
CA HIS A 53 4.66 -6.27 -4.65
C HIS A 53 6.12 -6.75 -4.80
N THR A 54 6.80 -7.10 -3.71
CA THR A 54 8.17 -7.63 -3.75
C THR A 54 8.28 -8.93 -4.56
N ARG A 55 7.31 -9.84 -4.44
CA ARG A 55 7.28 -11.07 -5.26
C ARG A 55 7.02 -10.78 -6.73
N ALA A 56 6.15 -9.83 -7.05
CA ALA A 56 5.91 -9.42 -8.43
C ALA A 56 7.19 -8.81 -9.06
N GLN A 57 7.93 -8.00 -8.31
CA GLN A 57 9.24 -7.47 -8.71
C GLN A 57 10.23 -8.59 -9.00
N ALA A 58 10.41 -9.51 -8.04
CA ALA A 58 11.34 -10.64 -8.18
C ALA A 58 10.98 -11.57 -9.35
N GLY A 59 9.68 -11.72 -9.66
CA GLY A 59 9.20 -12.53 -10.78
C GLY A 59 9.16 -11.82 -12.13
N GLY A 60 9.61 -10.56 -12.23
CA GLY A 60 9.53 -9.79 -13.48
C GLY A 60 8.10 -9.42 -13.91
N LEU A 61 7.13 -9.48 -12.98
CA LEU A 61 5.72 -9.17 -13.20
C LEU A 61 5.32 -7.77 -12.70
N SER A 62 6.31 -6.96 -12.29
CA SER A 62 6.10 -5.58 -11.84
C SER A 62 6.03 -4.61 -13.02
N SER A 63 5.69 -3.35 -12.73
CA SER A 63 5.64 -2.26 -13.72
C SER A 63 6.45 -1.06 -13.22
N PRO A 64 7.14 -0.33 -14.12
CA PRO A 64 7.79 0.94 -13.76
C PRO A 64 6.81 2.02 -13.31
N LEU A 65 5.51 1.82 -13.54
CA LEU A 65 4.45 2.73 -13.08
C LEU A 65 4.05 2.50 -11.61
N LEU A 66 4.53 1.43 -10.98
CA LEU A 66 4.25 1.10 -9.60
C LEU A 66 5.44 1.42 -8.70
N CYS A 67 5.24 2.30 -7.73
CA CYS A 67 6.17 2.56 -6.64
C CYS A 67 5.52 2.21 -5.31
N SER A 68 6.32 1.86 -4.30
CA SER A 68 5.82 1.54 -2.96
C SER A 68 6.60 2.27 -1.89
N ALA A 69 5.90 2.98 -1.00
CA ALA A 69 6.48 3.60 0.18
C ALA A 69 6.38 2.65 1.39
N ILE A 70 7.01 1.48 1.28
CA ILE A 70 6.99 0.43 2.34
C ILE A 70 7.78 0.89 3.59
N GLU A 71 8.61 1.94 3.47
CA GLU A 71 9.55 2.36 4.50
C GLU A 71 9.04 3.48 5.43
N LEU A 72 7.92 4.13 5.12
CA LEU A 72 7.42 5.28 5.90
C LEU A 72 7.03 4.93 7.35
N MET A 73 6.70 3.67 7.64
CA MET A 73 6.38 3.22 9.02
C MET A 73 7.61 2.89 9.88
N ARG A 74 8.83 2.95 9.34
CA ARG A 74 10.06 2.82 10.14
C ARG A 74 10.32 4.08 11.01
N TRP A 75 9.58 5.18 10.78
CA TRP A 75 9.78 6.48 11.45
C TRP A 75 8.83 6.78 12.63
N MET A 76 7.86 5.91 12.96
CA MET A 76 7.08 6.11 14.20
C MET A 76 7.76 5.39 15.36
N PRO A 77 8.39 6.11 16.32
CA PRO A 77 8.75 5.49 17.59
C PRO A 77 7.48 4.93 18.25
N PRO A 78 7.56 3.78 18.93
CA PRO A 78 6.41 3.25 19.67
C PRO A 78 5.89 4.34 20.63
N PRO A 79 4.56 4.46 20.84
CA PRO A 79 4.05 5.34 21.88
C PRO A 79 4.73 4.93 23.19
N THR A 80 5.51 5.85 23.76
CA THR A 80 6.13 5.65 25.06
C THR A 80 5.03 5.33 26.05
N ALA A 81 5.06 4.12 26.62
CA ALA A 81 4.23 3.73 27.74
C ALA A 81 4.70 4.52 28.98
N SER A 82 4.32 5.79 29.04
CA SER A 82 4.36 6.58 30.26
C SER A 82 3.03 7.32 30.33
N HIS A 83 2.39 7.20 31.49
CA HIS A 83 1.06 7.70 31.87
C HIS A 83 -0.09 6.68 31.69
N MET A 84 -0.03 5.61 32.49
CA MET A 84 -1.22 5.18 33.23
C MET A 84 -1.38 6.11 34.44
N PRO A 85 -2.54 6.75 34.66
CA PRO A 85 -3.10 6.89 36.00
C PRO A 85 -3.72 5.56 36.47
#